data_AF-A0A518AX26-F1
#
_entry.id   AF-A0A518AX26-F1
#
_cell.length_a   1.000
_cell.length_b   1.000
_cell.length_c   1.000
_cell.angle_alpha   90.00
_cell.angle_beta   90.00
_cell.angle_gamma   90.00
#
_symmetry.space_group_name_H-M   'P 1'
#
loop_
_entity.id
_entity.type
_entity.pdbx_description
1 polymer ?
#
loop_
_entity_poly.entity_id
_entity_poly.type
_entity_poly.pdbx_seq_one_letter_code
_entity_poly.pdbx_strand_id
1 'polypeptide(L)'
;MVDDPFSEEDGPTDPVGQEVLDLLREGRKIQAIKLVREHTGAGLKEAKEAVEAIAAKHGIEPPSSQGCAASAIFVAICIAIGIVVALIS
;
A
#
# COMPACT_ATOMS: atom_id res chain seq x y z
N MET A 1 -4.35 32.04 24.89
CA MET A 1 -2.91 31.88 24.63
C MET A 1 -2.41 30.60 25.27
N VAL A 2 -3.02 29.49 24.86
CA VAL A 2 -2.34 28.23 24.60
C VAL A 2 -3.05 27.76 23.34
N ASP A 3 -2.32 27.83 22.25
CA ASP A 3 -2.74 27.47 20.91
C ASP A 3 -3.42 26.11 20.95
N ASP A 4 -4.64 26.05 20.41
CA ASP A 4 -5.35 24.81 20.15
C ASP A 4 -4.42 24.00 19.24
N PRO A 5 -3.90 22.85 19.68
CA PRO A 5 -2.99 22.03 18.90
C PRO A 5 -3.84 21.37 17.82
N PHE A 6 -4.12 22.14 16.77
CA PHE A 6 -4.44 21.60 15.46
C PHE A 6 -3.37 20.56 15.23
N SER A 7 -3.74 19.32 15.53
CA SER A 7 -2.93 18.15 15.34
C SER A 7 -2.95 17.99 13.83
N GLU A 8 -2.05 18.73 13.20
CA GLU A 8 -1.51 18.51 11.86
C GLU A 8 -0.77 17.16 11.86
N GLU A 9 -1.40 16.12 12.38
CA GLU A 9 -1.14 14.76 11.97
C GLU A 9 -1.80 14.62 10.60
N ASP A 10 -1.25 15.36 9.63
CA ASP A 10 -1.26 15.04 8.21
C ASP A 10 -0.46 13.73 8.06
N GLY A 11 -0.98 12.67 8.66
CA GLY A 11 -0.57 11.32 8.35
C GLY A 11 -0.88 11.14 6.87
N PRO A 12 0.08 10.73 6.03
CA PRO A 12 -0.09 10.66 4.59
C PRO A 12 -1.29 9.78 4.27
N THR A 13 -2.43 10.43 4.00
CA THR A 13 -3.64 9.79 3.52
C THR A 13 -3.42 9.64 2.04
N ASP A 14 -2.55 8.70 1.65
CA ASP A 14 -2.44 8.28 0.26
C ASP A 14 -3.82 7.73 -0.12
N PRO A 15 -4.65 8.45 -0.90
CA PRO A 15 -6.04 8.05 -1.12
C PRO A 15 -6.12 6.67 -1.79
N VAL A 16 -5.11 6.37 -2.61
CA VAL A 16 -4.88 5.09 -3.26
C VAL A 16 -4.59 3.98 -2.24
N GLY A 17 -3.79 4.25 -1.20
CA GLY A 17 -3.47 3.28 -0.16
C GLY A 17 -4.69 2.91 0.68
N GLN A 18 -5.52 3.91 1.02
CA GLN A 18 -6.76 3.70 1.75
C GLN A 18 -7.76 2.88 0.93
N GLU A 19 -7.91 3.20 -0.36
CA GLU A 19 -8.83 2.49 -1.25
C GLU A 19 -8.38 1.04 -1.52
N VAL A 20 -7.07 0.78 -1.63
CA VAL A 20 -6.53 -0.60 -1.69
C VAL A 20 -6.91 -1.38 -0.43
N LEU A 21 -6.80 -0.77 0.75
CA LEU A 21 -7.15 -1.42 2.02
C LEU A 21 -8.63 -1.74 2.13
N ASP A 22 -9.50 -0.83 1.71
CA ASP A 22 -10.94 -1.04 1.74
C ASP A 22 -11.34 -2.15 0.76
N LEU A 23 -10.79 -2.14 -0.46
CA LEU A 23 -10.97 -3.23 -1.42
C LEU A 23 -10.49 -4.58 -0.89
N LEU A 24 -9.39 -4.61 -0.12
CA LEU A 24 -8.89 -5.83 0.50
C LEU A 24 -9.81 -6.33 1.63
N ARG A 25 -10.30 -5.43 2.48
CA ARG A 25 -11.27 -5.75 3.54
C ARG A 25 -12.57 -6.32 2.99
N GLU A 26 -12.98 -5.83 1.83
CA GLU A 26 -14.18 -6.29 1.12
C GLU A 26 -13.94 -7.57 0.29
N GLY A 27 -12.74 -8.16 0.36
CA GLY A 27 -12.37 -9.38 -0.38
C GLY A 27 -12.17 -9.15 -1.88
N ARG A 28 -12.17 -7.90 -2.35
CA ARG A 28 -12.04 -7.51 -3.76
C ARG A 28 -10.59 -7.32 -4.18
N LYS A 29 -9.77 -8.34 -3.93
CA LYS A 29 -8.32 -8.34 -4.22
C LYS A 29 -7.98 -8.03 -5.68
N ILE A 30 -8.78 -8.51 -6.64
CA ILE A 30 -8.56 -8.24 -8.07
C ILE A 30 -8.70 -6.75 -8.39
N GLN A 31 -9.64 -6.05 -7.73
CA GLN A 31 -9.81 -4.61 -7.91
C GLN A 31 -8.64 -3.84 -7.30
N ALA A 32 -8.19 -4.23 -6.10
CA ALA A 32 -6.99 -3.66 -5.49
C ALA A 32 -5.75 -3.81 -6.41
N ILE A 33 -5.57 -4.98 -7.03
CA ILE A 33 -4.47 -5.22 -7.97
C ILE A 33 -4.59 -4.33 -9.20
N LYS A 34 -5.79 -4.15 -9.76
CA LYS A 34 -6.01 -3.24 -10.89
C LYS A 34 -5.67 -1.80 -10.52
N LEU A 35 -6.13 -1.33 -9.37
CA LEU A 35 -5.89 0.02 -8.87
C LEU A 35 -4.39 0.28 -8.73
N VAL A 36 -3.66 -0.61 -8.05
CA VAL A 36 -2.19 -0.50 -7.94
C VAL A 36 -1.54 -0.51 -9.32
N ARG A 37 -2.01 -1.35 -10.25
CA ARG A 37 -1.48 -1.41 -11.62
C ARG A 37 -1.69 -0.11 -12.41
N GLU A 38 -2.86 0.50 -12.28
CA GLU A 38 -3.21 1.74 -12.98
C GLU A 38 -2.44 2.94 -12.41
N HIS A 39 -2.22 2.98 -11.10
CA HIS A 39 -1.48 4.06 -10.45
C HIS A 39 0.04 3.93 -10.55
N THR A 40 0.59 2.71 -10.52
CA THR A 40 2.05 2.49 -10.55
C THR A 40 2.60 2.11 -11.92
N GLY A 41 1.73 1.70 -12.85
CA GLY A 41 2.14 1.13 -14.15
C GLY A 41 2.81 -0.25 -14.04
N ALA A 42 2.81 -0.87 -12.84
CA ALA A 42 3.51 -2.11 -12.59
C ALA A 42 2.93 -3.29 -13.39
N GLY A 43 3.70 -4.37 -13.54
CA GLY A 43 3.21 -5.61 -14.10
C GLY A 43 2.15 -6.28 -13.20
N LEU A 44 1.35 -7.18 -13.77
CA LEU A 44 0.33 -7.91 -12.99
C LEU A 44 0.93 -8.64 -11.77
N LYS A 45 2.14 -9.17 -11.92
CA LYS A 45 2.88 -9.85 -10.84
C LYS A 45 3.24 -8.88 -9.71
N GLU A 46 3.87 -7.75 -10.06
CA GLU A 46 4.31 -6.74 -9.08
C GLU A 46 3.12 -6.10 -8.36
N ALA A 47 2.05 -5.79 -9.10
CA ALA A 47 0.82 -5.27 -8.50
C ALA A 47 0.17 -6.27 -7.53
N LYS A 48 0.19 -7.57 -7.87
CA LYS A 48 -0.27 -8.64 -6.97
C LYS A 48 0.59 -8.71 -5.70
N GLU A 49 1.90 -8.73 -5.84
CA GLU A 49 2.83 -8.78 -4.70
C GLU A 49 2.69 -7.56 -3.79
N ALA A 50 2.53 -6.36 -4.36
CA ALA A 50 2.30 -5.13 -3.60
C ALA A 50 1.01 -5.19 -2.78
N VAL A 51 -0.11 -5.60 -3.40
CA VAL A 51 -1.40 -5.75 -2.71
C VAL A 51 -1.34 -6.82 -1.63
N GLU A 52 -0.66 -7.94 -1.87
CA GLU A 52 -0.46 -9.00 -0.87
C GLU A 52 0.37 -8.52 0.32
N ALA A 53 1.43 -7.74 0.07
CA ALA A 53 2.24 -7.15 1.12
C ALA A 53 1.45 -6.15 1.98
N ILE A 54 0.58 -5.34 1.35
CA ILE A 54 -0.33 -4.42 2.06
C ILE A 54 -1.33 -5.21 2.90
N ALA A 55 -1.96 -6.24 2.34
CA ALA A 55 -2.91 -7.09 3.06
C ALA A 55 -2.27 -7.73 4.31
N ALA A 56 -1.07 -8.30 4.15
CA ALA A 56 -0.32 -8.93 5.23
C ALA A 56 0.06 -7.95 6.35
N LYS A 57 0.48 -6.73 5.99
CA LYS A 57 0.80 -5.68 6.98
C LYS A 57 -0.40 -5.26 7.83
N HIS A 58 -1.60 -5.28 7.26
CA HIS A 58 -2.82 -4.85 7.92
C HIS A 58 -3.62 -6.01 8.54
N GLY A 59 -3.06 -7.23 8.57
CA GLY A 59 -3.74 -8.41 9.11
C GLY A 59 -4.98 -8.81 8.31
N ILE A 60 -5.09 -8.32 7.07
CA ILE A 60 -6.14 -8.71 6.14
C ILE A 60 -5.61 -9.97 5.46
N GLU A 61 -5.69 -11.12 6.14
CA GLU A 61 -5.19 -12.38 5.61
C GLU A 61 -6.19 -13.00 4.60
N PRO A 62 -5.89 -13.06 3.30
CA PRO A 62 -6.43 -14.10 2.45
C PRO A 62 -5.71 -15.42 2.76
N PRO A 63 -6.41 -16.58 2.78
CA PRO A 63 -5.80 -17.87 3.10
C PRO A 63 -4.88 -18.35 1.97
N SER A 64 -3.62 -17.93 1.96
CA SER A 64 -2.55 -18.61 1.22
C SER A 64 -1.18 -18.05 1.61
N SER A 65 -0.62 -18.67 2.64
CA SER A 65 0.81 -18.80 2.96
C SER A 65 1.70 -18.83 1.71
N GLN A 66 2.80 -18.07 1.71
CA GLN A 66 4.19 -18.56 1.51
C GLN A 66 5.21 -17.41 1.39
N GLY A 67 6.08 -17.24 2.40
CA GLY A 67 7.36 -16.50 2.25
C GLY A 67 7.75 -15.56 3.39
N CYS A 68 8.09 -16.10 4.55
CA CYS A 68 8.74 -15.34 5.62
C CYS A 68 10.18 -14.95 5.23
N ALA A 69 10.61 -13.76 5.68
CA ALA A 69 11.99 -13.24 5.80
C ALA A 69 12.62 -12.37 4.68
N ALA A 70 12.01 -12.17 3.51
CA ALA A 70 12.53 -11.22 2.50
C ALA A 70 11.87 -9.82 2.50
N SER A 71 10.80 -9.63 3.30
CA SER A 71 9.84 -8.54 3.13
C SER A 71 10.27 -7.17 3.66
N ALA A 72 11.14 -7.09 4.66
CA ALA A 72 11.50 -5.79 5.25
C ALA A 72 12.28 -4.89 4.28
N ILE A 73 13.18 -5.48 3.48
CA ILE A 73 14.02 -4.75 2.54
C ILE A 73 13.22 -4.34 1.30
N PHE A 74 12.36 -5.23 0.79
CA PHE A 74 11.54 -4.93 -0.38
C PHE A 74 10.49 -3.85 -0.09
N VAL A 75 9.91 -3.86 1.10
CA VAL A 75 8.97 -2.83 1.55
C VAL A 75 9.63 -1.45 1.63
N ALA A 76 10.83 -1.35 2.19
CA ALA A 76 11.55 -0.08 2.26
C ALA A 76 11.89 0.44 0.85
N ILE A 77 12.29 -0.47 -0.06
CA ILE A 77 12.60 -0.14 -1.45
C ILE A 77 11.35 0.31 -2.21
N CYS A 78 10.21 -0.38 -2.07
CA CYS A 78 8.97 0.02 -2.73
C CYS A 78 8.44 1.36 -2.22
N ILE A 79 8.55 1.61 -0.90
CA ILE A 79 8.18 2.90 -0.32
C ILE A 79 9.10 4.00 -0.85
N ALA A 80 10.41 3.76 -0.87
CA ALA A 80 11.37 4.70 -1.42
C ALA A 80 11.12 4.99 -2.92
N ILE A 81 10.86 3.95 -3.72
CA ILE A 81 10.57 4.11 -5.16
C ILE A 81 9.25 4.85 -5.36
N GLY A 82 8.20 4.51 -4.61
CA GLY A 82 6.90 5.19 -4.70
C GLY A 82 6.99 6.68 -4.35
N ILE A 83 7.71 7.01 -3.27
CA ILE A 83 7.96 8.40 -2.87
C ILE A 83 8.77 9.14 -3.93
N VAL A 84 9.83 8.52 -4.45
CA VAL A 84 10.69 9.14 -5.47
C VAL A 84 9.94 9.40 -6.77
N VAL A 85 9.10 8.46 -7.22
CA VAL A 85 8.28 8.63 -8.43
C VAL A 85 7.23 9.73 -8.25
N ALA A 86 6.65 9.85 -7.06
CA ALA A 86 5.70 10.91 -6.73
C ALA A 86 6.33 12.32 -6.69
N LEU A 87 7.62 12.44 -6.40
CA LEU A 87 8.34 13.73 -6.35
C LEU A 87 8.86 14.21 -7.72
N ILE A 88 8.91 13.34 -8.72
CA ILE A 88 9.49 13.64 -10.05
C ILE A 88 8.40 13.98 -11.09
N SER A 89 7.12 13.72 -10.78
CA SER A 89 5.96 14.06 -11.63
C SER A 89 5.37 15.42 -11.25
#